data_AF-A0A0F9HPC8-F1
#
_entry.id   AF-A0A0F9HPC8-F1
#
_cell.length_a   1.000
_cell.length_b   1.000
_cell.length_c   1.000
_cell.angle_alpha   90.00
_cell.angle_beta   90.00
_cell.angle_gamma   90.00
#
_symmetry.space_group_name_H-M   'P 1'
#
loop_
_entity.id
_entity.type
_entity.pdbx_description
1 polymer ?
#
loop_
_entity_poly.entity_id
_entity_poly.type
_entity_poly.pdbx_seq_one_letter_code
_entity_poly.pdbx_strand_id
1 'polypeptide(L)'
;MKLTNGDLHGSKEAFGRLLVQDLPVKYSFPIVKLVKKLNDDFAAIEEQRNGLIQKYGEAIDGQVTVQPNGKNFGKFVVEFNELMQMESEVEFDKILIPDHITISGKDLAALEPFIEIVTI
;
A
#
# COMPACT_ATOMS: atom_id res chain seq x y z
N MET A 1 11.79 10.66 -2.76
CA MET A 1 10.56 11.33 -2.29
C MET A 1 10.17 10.81 -0.92
N LYS A 2 9.32 11.54 -0.20
CA LYS A 2 8.75 11.09 1.07
C LYS A 2 7.39 10.45 0.83
N LEU A 3 7.17 9.28 1.42
CA LEU A 3 5.91 8.57 1.40
C LEU A 3 5.52 8.20 2.82
N THR A 4 4.24 8.27 3.13
CA THR A 4 3.72 7.72 4.38
C THR A 4 3.56 6.21 4.28
N ASN A 5 3.57 5.52 5.42
CA ASN A 5 3.17 4.12 5.47
C ASN A 5 1.75 3.90 4.94
N GLY A 6 0.86 4.88 5.07
CA GLY A 6 -0.47 4.88 4.46
C GLY A 6 -0.42 4.82 2.92
N ASP A 7 0.43 5.63 2.29
CA ASP A 7 0.63 5.62 0.84
C ASP A 7 1.15 4.25 0.36
N LEU A 8 2.16 3.73 1.06
CA LEU A 8 2.75 2.43 0.76
C LEU A 8 1.74 1.29 0.92
N HIS A 9 1.07 1.21 2.07
CA HIS A 9 0.06 0.20 2.35
C HIS A 9 -1.09 0.24 1.34
N GLY A 10 -1.62 1.44 1.06
CA GLY A 10 -2.72 1.63 0.12
C GLY A 10 -2.38 1.23 -1.33
N SER A 11 -1.11 1.38 -1.72
CA SER A 11 -0.65 1.06 -3.07
C SER A 11 -0.45 -0.44 -3.34
N LYS A 12 -0.21 -1.26 -2.30
CA LYS A 12 0.23 -2.66 -2.45
C LYS A 12 -0.71 -3.50 -3.32
N GLU A 13 -2.02 -3.41 -3.07
CA GLU A 13 -3.00 -4.15 -3.87
C GLU A 13 -3.11 -3.61 -5.30
N ALA A 14 -3.00 -2.29 -5.48
CA ALA A 14 -3.08 -1.67 -6.80
C ALA A 14 -1.90 -2.09 -7.68
N PHE A 15 -0.69 -2.17 -7.11
CA PHE A 15 0.46 -2.77 -7.78
C PHE A 15 0.23 -4.24 -8.14
N GLY A 16 -0.36 -5.02 -7.23
CA GLY A 16 -0.71 -6.42 -7.51
C GLY A 16 -1.65 -6.55 -8.71
N ARG A 17 -2.70 -5.73 -8.79
CA ARG A 17 -3.62 -5.70 -9.93
C ARG A 17 -2.95 -5.23 -11.22
N LEU A 18 -2.10 -4.20 -11.15
CA LEU A 18 -1.39 -3.68 -12.31
C LEU A 18 -0.40 -4.71 -12.89
N LEU A 19 0.30 -5.46 -12.03
CA LEU A 19 1.26 -6.49 -12.45
C LEU A 19 0.61 -7.74 -13.06
N VAL A 20 -0.67 -7.99 -12.81
CA VAL A 20 -1.43 -9.09 -13.43
C VAL A 20 -1.88 -8.73 -14.86
N GLN A 21 -1.87 -7.45 -15.23
CA GLN A 21 -2.15 -7.05 -16.61
C GLN A 21 -1.01 -7.44 -17.54
N ASP A 22 -1.33 -7.81 -18.78
CA ASP A 22 -0.33 -8.09 -19.81
C ASP A 22 0.27 -6.79 -20.35
N LEU A 23 1.21 -6.24 -19.58
CA LEU A 23 1.89 -4.98 -19.90
C LEU A 23 3.14 -5.26 -20.75
N PRO A 24 3.39 -4.45 -21.81
CA PRO A 24 4.65 -4.49 -22.54
C PRO A 24 5.85 -4.43 -21.60
N VAL A 25 6.91 -5.19 -21.91
CA VAL A 25 8.12 -5.34 -21.06
C VAL A 25 8.70 -3.99 -20.61
N LYS A 26 8.65 -2.98 -21.48
CA LYS A 26 9.12 -1.62 -21.18
C LYS A 26 8.40 -0.94 -20.01
N TYR A 27 7.17 -1.34 -19.69
CA TYR A 27 6.38 -0.81 -18.58
C TYR A 27 6.34 -1.78 -17.40
N SER A 28 6.21 -3.09 -17.64
CA SER A 28 6.15 -4.08 -16.56
C SER A 28 7.47 -4.21 -15.78
N PHE A 29 8.63 -4.16 -16.44
CA PHE A 29 9.91 -4.35 -15.76
C PHE A 29 10.23 -3.25 -14.73
N PRO A 30 10.07 -1.95 -15.02
CA PRO A 30 10.19 -0.89 -14.01
C PRO A 30 9.25 -1.06 -12.82
N ILE A 31 7.98 -1.45 -13.06
CA ILE A 31 7.00 -1.68 -12.00
C ILE A 31 7.46 -2.81 -11.08
N VAL A 32 7.89 -3.94 -11.65
CA VAL A 32 8.41 -5.07 -10.86
C VAL A 32 9.62 -4.65 -10.04
N LYS A 33 10.54 -3.84 -10.60
CA LYS A 33 11.72 -3.35 -9.88
C LYS A 33 11.33 -2.44 -8.71
N LEU A 34 10.37 -1.54 -8.91
CA LEU A 34 9.85 -0.67 -7.86
C LEU A 34 9.17 -1.47 -6.75
N VAL A 35 8.27 -2.40 -7.10
CA VAL A 35 7.58 -3.25 -6.12
C VAL A 35 8.58 -4.07 -5.29
N LYS A 36 9.64 -4.61 -5.92
CA LYS A 36 10.71 -5.30 -5.19
C LYS A 36 11.42 -4.38 -4.20
N LYS A 37 11.67 -3.12 -4.56
CA LYS A 37 12.29 -2.12 -3.67
C LYS A 37 11.40 -1.80 -2.47
N LEU A 38 10.09 -1.74 -2.67
CA LEU A 38 9.11 -1.42 -1.62
C LEU A 38 8.69 -2.62 -0.76
N ASN A 39 9.14 -3.84 -1.12
CA ASN A 39 8.60 -5.06 -0.52
C ASN A 39 8.93 -5.19 0.98
N ASP A 40 10.10 -4.73 1.39
CA ASP A 40 10.50 -4.75 2.80
C ASP A 40 9.64 -3.77 3.61
N ASP A 41 9.35 -2.58 3.08
CA ASP A 41 8.43 -1.63 3.69
C ASP A 41 7.01 -2.22 3.79
N PHE A 42 6.52 -2.84 2.71
CA PHE A 42 5.22 -3.51 2.69
C PHE A 42 5.12 -4.63 3.73
N ALA A 43 6.21 -5.36 3.97
CA ALA A 43 6.26 -6.42 4.97
C ALA A 43 6.28 -5.85 6.38
N ALA A 44 7.13 -4.85 6.64
CA ALA A 44 7.25 -4.22 7.95
C ALA A 44 5.96 -3.54 8.39
N ILE A 45 5.29 -2.80 7.49
CA ILE A 45 4.00 -2.15 7.78
C ILE A 45 2.94 -3.19 8.13
N GLU A 46 2.85 -4.28 7.36
CA GLU A 46 1.86 -5.33 7.58
C GLU A 46 2.12 -6.11 8.88
N GLU A 47 3.38 -6.36 9.22
CA GLU A 47 3.75 -6.97 10.50
C GLU A 47 3.32 -6.10 11.67
N GLN A 48 3.63 -4.80 11.65
CA GLN A 48 3.23 -3.87 12.73
C GLN A 48 1.71 -3.73 12.81
N ARG A 49 1.02 -3.60 11.68
CA ARG A 49 -0.46 -3.58 11.62
C ARG A 49 -1.05 -4.83 12.25
N ASN A 50 -0.54 -6.01 11.92
CA ASN A 50 -1.00 -7.26 12.51
C ASN A 50 -0.69 -7.33 14.00
N GLY A 51 0.47 -6.83 14.44
CA GLY A 51 0.80 -6.69 15.85
C GLY A 51 -0.22 -5.82 16.62
N LEU A 52 -0.64 -4.70 16.03
CA LEU A 52 -1.69 -3.84 16.62
C LEU A 52 -3.05 -4.54 16.68
N ILE A 53 -3.42 -5.30 15.64
CA ILE A 53 -4.64 -6.10 15.63
C ILE A 53 -4.59 -7.17 16.73
N GLN A 54 -3.46 -7.85 16.91
CA GLN A 54 -3.28 -8.85 17.98
C GLN A 54 -3.31 -8.22 19.37
N LYS A 55 -2.72 -7.03 19.53
CA LYS A 55 -2.64 -6.30 20.81
C LYS A 55 -4.00 -5.77 21.27
N TYR A 56 -4.84 -5.31 20.34
CA TYR A 56 -6.08 -4.60 20.67
C TYR A 56 -7.36 -5.32 20.28
N GLY A 57 -7.26 -6.35 19.43
CA GLY A 57 -8.38 -7.14 18.97
C GLY A 57 -8.86 -8.14 20.01
N GLU A 58 -10.06 -8.65 19.77
CA GLU A 58 -10.68 -9.73 20.54
C GLU A 58 -10.91 -10.92 19.61
N ALA A 59 -10.73 -12.14 20.13
CA ALA A 59 -10.96 -13.35 19.37
C ALA A 59 -12.48 -13.58 19.22
N ILE A 60 -12.96 -13.54 17.97
CA ILE A 60 -14.36 -13.73 17.60
C ILE A 60 -14.35 -14.76 16.46
N ASP A 61 -15.07 -15.86 16.65
CA ASP A 61 -15.15 -16.96 15.67
C ASP A 61 -13.76 -17.50 15.23
N GLY A 62 -12.79 -17.49 16.14
CA GLY A 62 -11.42 -17.93 15.87
C GLY A 62 -10.54 -16.90 15.15
N GLN A 63 -11.05 -15.69 14.87
CA GLN A 63 -10.30 -14.60 14.28
C GLN A 63 -10.14 -13.43 15.25
N VAL A 64 -8.92 -12.91 15.38
CA VAL A 64 -8.68 -11.70 16.18
C VAL A 64 -9.08 -10.48 15.38
N THR A 65 -10.07 -9.74 15.88
CA THR A 65 -10.63 -8.56 15.20
C THR A 65 -10.75 -7.39 16.17
N VAL A 66 -10.40 -6.19 15.70
CA VAL A 66 -10.63 -4.95 16.46
C VAL A 66 -12.06 -4.47 16.20
N GLN A 67 -12.90 -4.46 17.24
CA GLN A 67 -14.29 -4.04 17.12
C GLN A 67 -14.42 -2.51 17.21
N PRO A 68 -15.12 -1.83 16.28
CA PRO A 68 -15.30 -0.37 16.30
C PRO A 68 -15.93 0.18 17.60
N ASN A 69 -16.82 -0.60 18.22
CA ASN A 69 -17.47 -0.25 19.48
C ASN A 69 -16.78 -0.88 20.71
N GLY A 70 -15.63 -1.52 20.51
CA GLY A 70 -14.87 -2.18 21.57
C GLY A 70 -14.09 -1.19 22.44
N LYS A 71 -13.89 -1.56 23.72
CA LYS A 71 -13.16 -0.75 24.71
C LYS A 71 -11.72 -0.37 24.29
N ASN A 72 -11.11 -1.16 23.40
CA ASN A 72 -9.74 -0.97 22.92
C ASN A 72 -9.65 -0.19 21.60
N PHE A 73 -10.79 0.10 20.93
CA PHE A 73 -10.79 0.71 19.60
C PHE A 73 -10.07 2.06 19.57
N GLY A 74 -10.31 2.93 20.56
CA GLY A 74 -9.64 4.22 20.64
C GLY A 74 -8.11 4.11 20.73
N LYS A 75 -7.60 3.14 21.48
CA LYS A 75 -6.15 2.90 21.60
C LYS A 75 -5.56 2.36 20.29
N PHE A 76 -6.28 1.44 19.64
CA PHE A 76 -5.91 0.94 18.32
C PHE A 76 -5.80 2.07 17.30
N VAL A 77 -6.82 2.93 17.20
CA VAL A 77 -6.85 4.02 16.22
C VAL A 77 -5.66 4.97 16.41
N VAL A 78 -5.28 5.27 17.65
CA VAL A 78 -4.12 6.13 17.93
C VAL A 78 -2.83 5.51 17.41
N GLU A 79 -2.49 4.29 17.82
CA GLU A 79 -1.24 3.65 17.37
C GLU A 79 -1.27 3.28 15.88
N PHE A 80 -2.43 2.94 15.34
CA PHE A 80 -2.60 2.67 13.91
C PHE A 80 -2.37 3.93 13.08
N ASN A 81 -2.93 5.07 13.49
CA ASN A 81 -2.70 6.33 12.80
C ASN A 81 -1.26 6.80 12.91
N GLU A 82 -0.63 6.63 14.09
CA GLU A 82 0.80 6.88 14.26
C GLU A 82 1.62 6.06 13.26
N LEU A 83 1.39 4.74 13.19
CA LEU A 83 2.05 3.86 12.22
C LEU A 83 1.84 4.33 10.78
N MET A 84 0.60 4.65 10.39
CA MET A 84 0.28 5.05 9.01
C MET A 84 0.89 6.41 8.62
N GLN A 85 1.07 7.32 9.58
CA GLN A 85 1.61 8.66 9.34
C GLN A 85 3.14 8.73 9.34
N MET A 86 3.83 7.68 9.80
CA MET A 86 5.28 7.62 9.71
C MET A 86 5.73 7.74 8.24
N GLU A 87 6.73 8.57 8.01
CA GLU A 87 7.31 8.81 6.69
C GLU A 87 8.56 7.95 6.48
N SER A 88 8.69 7.42 5.26
CA SER A 88 9.91 6.80 4.76
C SER A 88 10.42 7.57 3.54
N GLU A 89 11.74 7.80 3.49
CA GLU A 89 12.38 8.33 2.30
C GLU A 89 12.65 7.21 1.32
N VAL A 90 12.02 7.29 0.15
CA VAL A 90 12.20 6.31 -0.93
C VAL A 90 12.71 7.01 -2.18
N GLU A 91 13.81 6.52 -2.72
CA GLU A 91 14.40 7.06 -3.94
C GLU A 91 13.96 6.27 -5.18
N PHE A 92 13.11 6.87 -6.02
CA PHE A 92 12.73 6.32 -7.32
C PHE A 92 12.15 7.44 -8.20
N ASP A 93 12.16 7.21 -9.52
CA ASP A 93 11.46 8.04 -10.49
C ASP A 93 10.07 7.46 -10.76
N LYS A 94 9.07 8.33 -10.96
CA LYS A 94 7.72 7.89 -11.34
C LYS A 94 7.78 7.06 -12.64
N ILE A 95 7.00 5.98 -12.66
CA ILE A 95 6.93 5.11 -13.83
C ILE A 95 5.92 5.70 -14.81
N LEU A 96 6.36 5.89 -16.05
CA LEU A 96 5.49 6.37 -17.13
C LEU A 96 4.63 5.22 -17.65
N ILE A 97 3.32 5.41 -17.62
CA ILE A 97 2.32 4.45 -18.07
C ILE A 97 1.49 5.07 -19.20
N PRO A 98 1.38 4.43 -20.38
CA PRO A 98 0.51 4.90 -21.44
C PRO A 98 -0.95 5.06 -21.02
N ASP A 99 -1.61 6.06 -21.58
CA ASP A 99 -3.04 6.32 -21.41
C ASP A 99 -3.99 5.23 -21.95
N HIS A 100 -3.53 4.36 -22.86
CA HIS A 100 -4.30 3.21 -23.33
C HIS A 100 -4.32 2.01 -22.37
N ILE A 101 -3.54 2.04 -21.28
CA ILE A 101 -3.61 1.00 -20.24
C ILE A 101 -4.75 1.33 -19.29
N THR A 102 -5.71 0.42 -19.17
CA THR A 102 -6.87 0.60 -18.30
C THR A 102 -6.48 0.40 -16.83
N ILE A 103 -6.59 1.47 -16.05
CA ILE A 103 -6.43 1.45 -14.60
C ILE A 103 -7.72 1.96 -13.97
N SER A 104 -8.24 1.27 -12.95
CA SER A 104 -9.44 1.72 -12.25
C SER A 104 -9.18 3.03 -11.52
N GLY A 105 -10.19 3.89 -11.35
CA GLY A 105 -10.00 5.17 -10.63
C GLY A 105 -9.46 4.98 -9.20
N LYS A 106 -9.86 3.89 -8.52
CA LYS A 106 -9.34 3.50 -7.20
C LYS A 106 -7.85 3.17 -7.26
N ASP A 107 -7.43 2.37 -8.25
CA ASP A 107 -6.03 1.98 -8.41
C ASP A 107 -5.17 3.16 -8.83
N LEU A 108 -5.67 4.02 -9.70
CA LEU A 108 -4.96 5.22 -10.13
C LEU A 108 -4.70 6.15 -8.95
N ALA A 109 -5.70 6.39 -8.10
CA ALA A 109 -5.53 7.19 -6.88
C ALA A 109 -4.48 6.57 -5.93
N ALA A 110 -4.49 5.25 -5.77
CA ALA A 110 -3.51 4.54 -4.94
C ALA A 110 -2.09 4.52 -5.54
N LEU A 111 -1.97 4.68 -6.86
CA LEU A 111 -0.69 4.63 -7.58
C LEU A 111 -0.15 6.02 -7.95
N GLU A 112 -0.90 7.10 -7.74
CA GLU A 112 -0.52 8.47 -8.09
C GLU A 112 0.90 8.87 -7.63
N PRO A 113 1.37 8.50 -6.42
CA PRO A 113 2.72 8.83 -6.00
C PRO A 113 3.82 8.12 -6.83
N PHE A 114 3.47 7.01 -7.48
CA PHE A 114 4.40 6.07 -8.09
C PHE A 114 4.42 6.09 -9.61
N ILE A 115 3.32 6.48 -10.24
CA ILE A 115 3.15 6.45 -11.69
C ILE A 115 2.72 7.80 -12.25
N GLU A 116 2.95 7.98 -13.54
CA GLU A 116 2.44 9.10 -14.31
C GLU A 116 1.83 8.58 -15.60
N ILE A 117 0.59 8.99 -15.89
CA ILE A 117 -0.08 8.65 -17.15
C ILE A 117 0.42 9.60 -18.23
N VAL A 118 0.93 9.04 -19.32
CA VAL A 118 1.44 9.80 -20.46
C VAL A 118 0.66 9.46 -21.72
N THR A 119 0.31 10.50 -22.49
CA THR A 119 -0.23 10.35 -23.84
C THR A 119 0.93 10.10 -24.80
N ILE A 120 0.82 9.02 -25.59
CA ILE A 120 1.86 8.56 -26.51
C ILE A 120 1.28 8.42 -27.92
#